data_AF-A0A410Q3U4-F1
#
_entry.id   AF-A0A410Q3U4-F1
#
_cell.length_a   1.000
_cell.length_b   1.000
_cell.length_c   1.000
_cell.angle_alpha   90.00
_cell.angle_beta   90.00
_cell.angle_gamma   90.00
#
_symmetry.space_group_name_H-M   'P 1'
#
loop_
_entity.id
_entity.type
_entity.pdbx_description
1 polymer ?
#
loop_
_entity_poly.entity_id
_entity_poly.type
_entity_poly.pdbx_seq_one_letter_code
_entity_poly.pdbx_strand_id
1 'polypeptide(L)'
;MSKQDEDFNIDKNLEQNSFKESQQEEQNYIEEMIENQNNQFNPGYYVGTGKIPPAIKASGNAMPLAIWMFIQAAGLIIFYCFLIKFLFLSNTPYFVVSFVDGSPLFNFIVITVVFLVATSVCIWFGIVYLKKAKLYRFKKKQLEKLDSSDNIKGGNQIAQRTCPECGKKHDIDYPKCPYCKHSYTTK
;
A
#
# COMPACT_ATOMS: atom_id res chain seq x y z
N MET A 1 -13.48 30.51 -18.33
CA MET A 1 -13.19 29.61 -17.21
C MET A 1 -13.76 30.26 -15.97
N SER A 2 -14.64 29.57 -15.22
CA SER A 2 -15.40 30.21 -14.14
C SER A 2 -14.62 30.14 -12.82
N LYS A 3 -14.79 31.14 -11.95
CA LYS A 3 -14.08 31.25 -10.65
C LYS A 3 -14.28 30.03 -9.74
N GLN A 4 -15.38 29.30 -9.95
CA GLN A 4 -15.75 28.09 -9.22
C GLN A 4 -14.95 26.84 -9.66
N ASP A 5 -14.41 26.84 -10.88
CA ASP A 5 -13.52 25.79 -11.40
C ASP A 5 -12.08 25.92 -10.85
N GLU A 6 -11.71 27.11 -10.41
CA GLU A 6 -10.40 27.41 -9.80
C GLU A 6 -10.38 26.98 -8.33
N ASP A 7 -11.42 27.33 -7.56
CA ASP A 7 -11.55 26.93 -6.15
C ASP A 7 -11.56 25.39 -5.99
N PHE A 8 -12.25 24.67 -6.89
CA PHE A 8 -12.26 23.19 -6.92
C PHE A 8 -10.91 22.55 -7.30
N ASN A 9 -10.08 23.26 -8.06
CA ASN A 9 -8.74 22.80 -8.40
C ASN A 9 -7.75 23.03 -7.25
N ILE A 10 -7.94 24.09 -6.46
CA ILE A 10 -7.08 24.43 -5.33
C ILE A 10 -7.26 23.42 -4.18
N ASP A 11 -8.50 23.06 -3.84
CA ASP A 11 -8.78 22.07 -2.78
C ASP A 11 -8.26 20.67 -3.12
N LYS A 12 -8.35 20.27 -4.40
CA LYS A 12 -7.83 18.98 -4.91
C LYS A 12 -6.30 18.88 -4.83
N ASN A 13 -5.61 20.01 -4.97
CA ASN A 13 -4.16 20.08 -4.83
C ASN A 13 -3.71 20.13 -3.36
N LEU A 14 -4.50 20.77 -2.48
CA LEU A 14 -4.23 20.83 -1.03
C LEU A 14 -4.40 19.45 -0.34
N GLU A 15 -5.42 18.66 -0.71
CA GLU A 15 -5.60 17.28 -0.24
C GLU A 15 -4.57 16.31 -0.84
N GLN A 16 -4.14 16.53 -2.09
CA GLN A 16 -3.09 15.74 -2.71
C GLN A 16 -1.70 15.99 -2.10
N ASN A 17 -1.46 17.15 -1.50
CA ASN A 17 -0.20 17.49 -0.87
C ASN A 17 -0.16 17.04 0.60
N SER A 18 -1.25 17.26 1.37
CA SER A 18 -1.37 16.78 2.76
C SER A 18 -1.38 15.25 2.91
N PHE A 19 -1.96 14.52 1.96
CA PHE A 19 -1.91 13.05 1.94
C PHE A 19 -0.54 12.51 1.48
N LYS A 20 0.27 13.33 0.80
CA LYS A 20 1.63 12.93 0.38
C LYS A 20 2.65 13.16 1.49
N GLU A 21 2.55 14.25 2.26
CA GLU A 21 3.46 14.53 3.37
C GLU A 21 3.21 13.61 4.59
N SER A 22 1.95 13.39 4.97
CA SER A 22 1.61 12.49 6.09
C SER A 22 2.04 11.04 5.89
N GLN A 23 2.05 10.56 4.64
CA GLN A 23 2.54 9.24 4.27
C GLN A 23 4.07 9.14 4.29
N GLN A 24 4.75 10.26 4.12
CA GLN A 24 6.20 10.36 4.02
C GLN A 24 6.84 10.47 5.41
N GLU A 25 6.21 11.15 6.37
CA GLU A 25 6.65 11.24 7.76
C GLU A 25 6.45 9.94 8.55
N GLU A 26 5.34 9.23 8.34
CA GLU A 26 5.04 8.00 9.11
C GLU A 26 5.94 6.82 8.68
N GLN A 27 6.43 6.84 7.43
CA GLN A 27 7.38 5.83 6.95
C GLN A 27 8.81 6.11 7.38
N ASN A 28 9.26 7.37 7.34
CA ASN A 28 10.56 7.74 7.90
C ASN A 28 10.65 7.42 9.41
N TYR A 29 9.56 7.61 10.15
CA TYR A 29 9.45 7.36 11.59
C TYR A 29 9.56 5.87 12.00
N ILE A 30 9.00 4.94 11.21
CA ILE A 30 9.02 3.49 11.54
C ILE A 30 10.39 2.86 11.21
N GLU A 31 11.05 3.35 10.16
CA GLU A 31 12.40 2.91 9.78
C GLU A 31 13.43 3.24 10.85
N GLU A 32 13.41 4.48 11.35
CA GLU A 32 14.41 4.98 12.29
C GLU A 32 14.28 4.35 13.70
N MET A 33 13.06 3.93 14.08
CA MET A 33 12.82 3.25 15.35
C MET A 33 13.30 1.80 15.37
N ILE A 34 13.17 1.06 14.26
CA ILE A 34 13.63 -0.34 14.18
C ILE A 34 15.17 -0.38 14.13
N GLU A 35 15.76 0.63 13.52
CA GLU A 35 17.21 0.81 13.44
C GLU A 35 17.86 1.15 14.81
N ASN A 36 17.25 2.06 15.59
CA ASN A 36 17.69 2.43 16.94
C ASN A 36 17.55 1.29 17.97
N GLN A 37 16.59 0.37 17.77
CA GLN A 37 16.38 -0.75 18.70
C GLN A 37 17.35 -1.91 18.47
N ASN A 38 17.77 -2.17 17.23
CA ASN A 38 18.63 -3.32 16.93
C ASN A 38 20.13 -3.03 17.09
N ASN A 39 20.52 -1.76 17.09
CA ASN A 39 21.92 -1.33 17.22
C ASN A 39 22.22 -0.63 18.54
N GLN A 40 21.28 -0.74 19.49
CA GLN A 40 21.23 -0.05 20.77
C GLN A 40 22.47 -0.25 21.68
N PHE A 41 23.25 -1.31 21.45
CA PHE A 41 24.44 -1.65 22.26
C PHE A 41 25.67 -2.08 21.43
N ASN A 42 25.71 -1.79 20.12
CA ASN A 42 26.81 -2.17 19.23
C ASN A 42 27.68 -0.95 18.86
N PRO A 43 28.84 -0.71 19.51
CA PRO A 43 29.64 0.51 19.33
C PRO A 43 30.29 0.64 17.95
N GLY A 44 30.27 -0.42 17.12
CA GLY A 44 30.79 -0.44 15.75
C GLY A 44 29.71 -0.41 14.66
N TYR A 45 28.43 -0.24 14.99
CA TYR A 45 27.38 -0.35 13.98
C TYR A 45 27.18 0.92 13.14
N TYR A 46 27.54 2.09 13.68
CA TYR A 46 27.50 3.37 12.95
C TYR A 46 28.83 3.74 12.26
N VAL A 47 29.74 2.79 12.04
CA VAL A 47 30.84 2.95 11.07
C VAL A 47 30.38 2.40 9.71
N GLY A 48 29.54 3.17 9.03
CA GLY A 48 28.90 2.79 7.75
C GLY A 48 27.37 2.87 7.74
N THR A 49 26.78 3.86 8.42
CA THR A 49 25.38 4.35 8.36
C THR A 49 24.19 3.48 8.78
N GLY A 50 24.29 2.16 8.98
CA GLY A 50 23.38 1.40 9.84
C GLY A 50 21.87 1.32 9.51
N LYS A 51 21.37 1.70 8.32
CA LYS A 51 19.91 1.74 8.06
C LYS A 51 19.27 0.40 7.70
N ILE A 52 18.20 0.01 8.40
CA ILE A 52 17.35 -1.14 8.09
C ILE A 52 16.09 -0.62 7.36
N PRO A 53 15.84 -0.97 6.08
CA PRO A 53 14.63 -0.54 5.40
C PRO A 53 13.39 -1.16 6.08
N PRO A 54 12.24 -0.48 6.08
CA PRO A 54 11.11 -0.90 6.86
C PRO A 54 10.47 -2.10 6.19
N ALA A 55 10.07 -3.07 7.01
CA ALA A 55 9.14 -4.08 6.56
C ALA A 55 7.76 -3.44 6.33
N ILE A 56 7.50 -3.00 5.09
CA ILE A 56 6.13 -2.70 4.69
C ILE A 56 5.35 -4.00 4.81
N LYS A 57 4.45 -4.09 5.81
CA LYS A 57 3.44 -5.16 5.86
C LYS A 57 2.69 -5.08 4.53
N ALA A 58 3.01 -5.98 3.61
CA ALA A 58 2.31 -6.10 2.35
C ALA A 58 0.89 -6.53 2.68
N SER A 59 -0.01 -5.56 2.88
CA SER A 59 -1.43 -5.85 2.92
C SER A 59 -1.72 -6.51 1.58
N GLY A 60 -2.05 -7.80 1.60
CA GLY A 60 -2.26 -8.60 0.39
C GLY A 60 -3.09 -7.85 -0.64
N ASN A 61 -2.79 -8.07 -1.93
CA ASN A 61 -3.32 -7.32 -3.08
C ASN A 61 -4.75 -6.79 -2.84
N ALA A 62 -4.88 -5.54 -2.37
CA ALA A 62 -6.18 -4.92 -2.08
C ALA A 62 -6.95 -4.54 -3.35
N MET A 63 -6.29 -4.61 -4.51
CA MET A 63 -6.83 -4.28 -5.82
C MET A 63 -7.89 -5.28 -6.32
N PRO A 64 -7.67 -6.61 -6.35
CA PRO A 64 -8.71 -7.57 -6.71
C PRO A 64 -9.94 -7.48 -5.80
N LEU A 65 -9.74 -7.20 -4.51
CA LEU A 65 -10.85 -7.00 -3.58
C LEU A 65 -11.67 -5.75 -3.93
N ALA A 66 -11.02 -4.65 -4.29
CA ALA A 66 -11.72 -3.44 -4.76
C ALA A 66 -12.54 -3.72 -6.03
N ILE A 67 -11.95 -4.42 -7.01
CA ILE A 67 -12.61 -4.79 -8.27
C ILE A 67 -13.84 -5.67 -7.98
N TRP A 68 -13.71 -6.64 -7.07
CA TRP A 68 -14.81 -7.50 -6.65
C TRP A 68 -16.00 -6.70 -6.09
N MET A 69 -15.74 -5.67 -5.27
CA MET A 69 -16.79 -4.80 -4.73
C MET A 69 -17.56 -4.03 -5.81
N PHE A 70 -16.88 -3.58 -6.87
CA PHE A 70 -17.53 -2.92 -8.01
C PHE A 70 -18.34 -3.91 -8.86
N ILE A 71 -17.83 -5.12 -9.08
CA ILE A 71 -18.57 -6.19 -9.77
C ILE A 71 -19.84 -6.51 -8.99
N GLN A 72 -19.75 -6.61 -7.66
CA GLN A 72 -20.90 -6.89 -6.81
C GLN A 72 -21.92 -5.75 -6.83
N ALA A 73 -21.48 -4.49 -6.81
CA ALA A 73 -22.36 -3.34 -6.98
C ALA A 73 -23.08 -3.35 -8.34
N ALA A 74 -22.35 -3.62 -9.43
CA ALA A 74 -22.93 -3.73 -10.78
C ALA A 74 -23.93 -4.89 -10.87
N GLY A 75 -23.62 -6.04 -10.26
CA GLY A 75 -24.51 -7.18 -10.18
C GLY A 75 -25.81 -6.86 -9.45
N LEU A 76 -25.74 -6.14 -8.32
CA LEU A 76 -26.94 -5.69 -7.59
C LEU A 76 -27.81 -4.74 -8.43
N ILE A 77 -27.19 -3.82 -9.18
CA ILE A 77 -27.90 -2.91 -10.08
C ILE A 77 -28.61 -3.69 -11.19
N ILE A 78 -27.92 -4.62 -11.84
CA ILE A 78 -28.49 -5.46 -12.91
C ILE A 78 -29.63 -6.32 -12.37
N PHE A 79 -29.44 -6.95 -11.20
CA PHE A 79 -30.45 -7.76 -10.54
C PHE A 79 -31.68 -6.94 -10.17
N TYR A 80 -31.50 -5.73 -9.66
CA TYR A 80 -32.58 -4.82 -9.34
C TYR A 80 -33.36 -4.38 -10.59
N CYS A 81 -32.67 -4.06 -11.69
CA CYS A 81 -33.30 -3.78 -12.99
C CYS A 81 -34.08 -4.99 -13.52
N PHE A 82 -33.56 -6.20 -13.33
CA PHE A 82 -34.26 -7.43 -13.68
C PHE A 82 -35.54 -7.62 -12.84
N LEU A 83 -35.47 -7.36 -11.52
CA LEU A 83 -36.64 -7.41 -10.64
C LEU A 83 -37.71 -6.39 -11.05
N ILE A 84 -37.33 -5.15 -11.35
CA ILE A 84 -38.28 -4.14 -11.85
C ILE A 84 -38.94 -4.61 -13.15
N LYS A 85 -38.14 -5.10 -14.10
CA LYS A 85 -38.67 -5.60 -15.38
C LYS A 85 -39.59 -6.80 -15.17
N PHE A 86 -39.22 -7.73 -14.29
CA PHE A 86 -40.06 -8.87 -13.94
C PHE A 86 -41.38 -8.41 -13.32
N LEU A 87 -41.34 -7.49 -12.35
CA LEU A 87 -42.54 -6.97 -11.67
C LEU A 87 -43.47 -6.16 -12.59
N PHE A 88 -42.92 -5.32 -13.47
CA PHE A 88 -43.72 -4.42 -14.32
C PHE A 88 -44.14 -5.04 -15.67
N LEU A 89 -43.34 -5.95 -16.25
CA LEU A 89 -43.58 -6.44 -17.62
C LEU A 89 -44.32 -7.79 -17.65
N SER A 90 -44.29 -8.56 -16.57
CA SER A 90 -44.89 -9.90 -16.56
C SER A 90 -46.39 -9.91 -16.25
N ASN A 91 -47.00 -8.76 -15.96
CA ASN A 91 -48.42 -8.65 -15.54
C ASN A 91 -48.80 -9.64 -14.44
N THR A 92 -47.82 -10.12 -13.68
CA THR A 92 -48.03 -11.06 -12.58
C THR A 92 -48.61 -10.26 -11.41
N PRO A 93 -49.70 -10.74 -10.79
CA PRO A 93 -50.21 -10.09 -9.60
C PRO A 93 -49.07 -10.07 -8.57
N TYR A 94 -48.82 -8.87 -8.06
CA TYR A 94 -47.86 -8.47 -7.03
C TYR A 94 -48.05 -9.28 -5.74
N PHE A 95 -47.73 -10.57 -5.79
CA PHE A 95 -47.76 -11.47 -4.64
C PHE A 95 -46.41 -11.49 -3.91
N VAL A 96 -45.45 -10.67 -4.34
CA VAL A 96 -44.05 -10.87 -4.00
C VAL A 96 -43.65 -9.94 -2.84
N VAL A 97 -43.57 -10.56 -1.66
CA VAL A 97 -42.95 -10.11 -0.40
C VAL A 97 -43.61 -8.96 0.37
N SER A 98 -44.70 -9.30 1.08
CA SER A 98 -45.21 -8.48 2.19
C SER A 98 -44.30 -8.69 3.42
N PHE A 99 -43.20 -7.93 3.53
CA PHE A 99 -42.42 -7.89 4.77
C PHE A 99 -43.13 -7.11 5.88
N VAL A 100 -44.10 -6.26 5.51
CA VAL A 100 -44.92 -5.40 6.35
C VAL A 100 -46.33 -5.38 5.78
N ASP A 101 -47.35 -5.36 6.65
CA ASP A 101 -48.75 -5.11 6.28
C ASP A 101 -48.90 -3.67 5.76
N GLY A 102 -48.52 -3.46 4.50
CA GLY A 102 -48.46 -2.14 3.85
C GLY A 102 -48.93 -2.21 2.41
N SER A 103 -49.19 -1.04 1.81
CA SER A 103 -49.59 -0.97 0.40
C SER A 103 -48.48 -1.49 -0.51
N PRO A 104 -48.81 -2.10 -1.67
CA PRO A 104 -47.81 -2.64 -2.60
C PRO A 104 -46.84 -1.55 -3.10
N LEU A 105 -47.31 -0.31 -3.23
CA LEU A 105 -46.45 0.84 -3.56
C LEU A 105 -45.46 1.18 -2.44
N PHE A 106 -45.90 1.14 -1.18
CA PHE A 106 -45.03 1.38 -0.04
C PHE A 106 -43.92 0.32 0.04
N ASN A 107 -44.27 -0.95 -0.11
CA ASN A 107 -43.29 -2.04 -0.11
C ASN A 107 -42.28 -1.91 -1.26
N PHE A 108 -42.72 -1.49 -2.46
CA PHE A 108 -41.81 -1.20 -3.57
C PHE A 108 -40.81 -0.10 -3.19
N ILE A 109 -41.27 1.05 -2.67
CA ILE A 109 -40.41 2.16 -2.26
C ILE A 109 -39.41 1.73 -1.19
N VAL A 110 -39.84 0.95 -0.20
CA VAL A 110 -38.94 0.46 0.85
C VAL A 110 -37.85 -0.44 0.25
N ILE A 111 -38.21 -1.36 -0.64
CA ILE A 111 -37.25 -2.23 -1.33
C ILE A 111 -36.26 -1.38 -2.16
N THR A 112 -36.74 -0.40 -2.93
CA THR A 112 -35.87 0.45 -3.75
C THR A 112 -34.84 1.19 -2.91
N VAL A 113 -35.26 1.78 -1.79
CA VAL A 113 -34.39 2.49 -0.86
C VAL A 113 -33.35 1.56 -0.25
N VAL A 114 -33.74 0.35 0.17
CA VAL A 114 -32.79 -0.64 0.72
C VAL A 114 -31.73 -1.03 -0.31
N PHE A 115 -32.10 -1.24 -1.58
CA PHE A 115 -31.15 -1.53 -2.64
C PHE A 115 -30.21 -0.36 -2.95
N LEU A 116 -30.72 0.88 -2.92
CA LEU A 116 -29.88 2.08 -3.08
C LEU A 116 -28.88 2.23 -1.93
N VAL A 117 -29.30 1.98 -0.69
CA VAL A 117 -28.40 1.99 0.47
C VAL A 117 -27.34 0.90 0.32
N ALA A 118 -27.73 -0.33 0.01
CA ALA A 118 -26.79 -1.44 -0.17
C ALA A 118 -25.75 -1.17 -1.28
N THR A 119 -26.18 -0.66 -2.43
CA THR A 119 -25.27 -0.31 -3.54
C THR A 119 -24.33 0.84 -3.17
N SER A 120 -24.82 1.87 -2.46
CA SER A 120 -23.99 2.97 -1.99
C SER A 120 -22.87 2.51 -1.03
N VAL A 121 -23.18 1.56 -0.14
CA VAL A 121 -22.21 0.96 0.78
C VAL A 121 -21.15 0.16 0.00
N CYS A 122 -21.54 -0.65 -0.98
CA CYS A 122 -20.60 -1.38 -1.83
C CYS A 122 -19.65 -0.45 -2.61
N ILE A 123 -20.19 0.64 -3.16
CA ILE A 123 -19.40 1.66 -3.88
C ILE A 123 -18.42 2.35 -2.92
N TRP A 124 -18.88 2.74 -1.72
CA TRP A 124 -18.04 3.33 -0.68
C TRP A 124 -16.86 2.44 -0.33
N PHE A 125 -17.13 1.16 -0.01
CA PHE A 125 -16.07 0.19 0.27
C PHE A 125 -15.10 0.04 -0.92
N GLY A 126 -15.62 -0.03 -2.14
CA GLY A 126 -14.80 -0.05 -3.36
C GLY A 126 -13.83 1.13 -3.44
N ILE A 127 -14.29 2.35 -3.16
CA ILE A 127 -13.46 3.57 -3.14
C ILE A 127 -12.39 3.50 -2.04
N VAL A 128 -12.74 3.04 -0.84
CA VAL A 128 -11.79 2.88 0.27
C VAL A 128 -10.68 1.89 -0.10
N TYR A 129 -11.02 0.75 -0.69
CA TYR A 129 -10.03 -0.24 -1.12
C TYR A 129 -9.17 0.26 -2.29
N LEU A 130 -9.73 1.05 -3.22
CA LEU A 130 -8.95 1.70 -4.27
C LEU A 130 -7.94 2.71 -3.69
N LYS A 131 -8.35 3.54 -2.71
CA LYS A 131 -7.44 4.47 -2.02
C LYS A 131 -6.28 3.71 -1.37
N LYS A 132 -6.58 2.62 -0.66
CA LYS A 132 -5.57 1.77 -0.02
C LYS A 132 -4.64 1.09 -1.03
N ALA A 133 -5.17 0.59 -2.15
CA ALA A 133 -4.38 -0.03 -3.21
C ALA A 133 -3.44 1.00 -3.90
N LYS A 134 -3.92 2.22 -4.15
CA LYS A 134 -3.12 3.30 -4.72
C LYS A 134 -1.97 3.69 -3.79
N LEU A 135 -2.25 3.77 -2.50
CA LEU A 135 -1.26 4.06 -1.48
C LEU A 135 -0.15 3.03 -1.43
N TYR A 136 -0.51 1.75 -1.43
CA TYR A 136 0.46 0.65 -1.46
C TYR A 136 1.40 0.73 -2.68
N ARG A 137 0.85 1.03 -3.86
CA ARG A 137 1.64 1.23 -5.08
C ARG A 137 2.60 2.41 -4.98
N PHE A 138 2.21 3.49 -4.31
CA PHE A 138 3.08 4.65 -4.09
C PHE A 138 4.24 4.32 -3.15
N LYS A 139 3.94 3.72 -1.99
CA LYS A 139 4.97 3.30 -1.01
C LYS A 139 6.00 2.34 -1.62
N LYS A 140 5.55 1.36 -2.41
CA LYS A 140 6.43 0.41 -3.11
C LYS A 140 7.43 1.11 -4.05
N LYS A 141 6.98 2.11 -4.82
CA LYS A 141 7.85 2.87 -5.73
C LYS A 141 8.87 3.73 -5.00
N GLN A 142 8.54 4.26 -3.82
CA GLN A 142 9.48 5.04 -3.03
C GLN A 142 10.60 4.14 -2.46
N LEU A 143 10.24 2.96 -1.98
CA LEU A 143 11.22 1.97 -1.49
C LEU A 143 12.21 1.56 -2.57
N GLU A 144 11.71 1.24 -3.77
CA GLU A 144 12.55 0.84 -4.92
C GLU A 144 13.54 1.95 -5.34
N LYS A 145 13.16 3.22 -5.17
CA LYS A 145 14.04 4.37 -5.42
C LYS A 145 15.09 4.56 -4.33
N LEU A 146 14.71 4.36 -3.06
CA LEU A 146 15.63 4.37 -1.92
C LEU A 146 16.71 3.30 -2.12
N ASP A 147 16.31 2.05 -2.38
CA ASP A 147 17.22 0.93 -2.68
C ASP A 147 18.18 1.26 -3.84
N SER A 148 17.66 1.85 -4.92
CA SER A 148 18.48 2.23 -6.08
C SER A 148 19.46 3.37 -5.76
N SER A 149 19.08 4.32 -4.90
CA SER A 149 19.93 5.46 -4.53
C SER A 149 21.05 5.09 -3.56
N ASP A 150 20.78 4.15 -2.65
CA ASP A 150 21.77 3.65 -1.70
C ASP A 150 22.81 2.79 -2.41
N ASN A 151 22.41 2.01 -3.42
CA ASN A 151 23.34 1.27 -4.29
C ASN A 151 24.30 2.19 -5.09
N ILE A 152 23.96 3.47 -5.32
CA ILE A 152 24.80 4.42 -6.07
C ILE A 152 25.75 5.19 -5.14
N LYS A 153 25.36 5.44 -3.87
CA LYS A 153 26.18 6.18 -2.90
C LYS A 153 27.07 5.29 -2.02
N GLY A 154 26.65 4.04 -1.77
CA GLY A 154 27.42 3.03 -1.07
C GLY A 154 28.18 2.16 -2.05
N GLY A 155 29.24 2.67 -2.67
CA GLY A 155 30.21 1.80 -3.30
C GLY A 155 30.71 0.82 -2.24
N ASN A 156 30.45 -0.48 -2.42
CA ASN A 156 30.88 -1.59 -1.57
C ASN A 156 32.41 -1.70 -1.50
N GLN A 157 33.09 -0.67 -1.01
CA GLN A 157 34.48 -0.73 -0.61
C GLN A 157 34.51 -1.30 0.79
N ILE A 158 34.22 -2.60 0.88
CA ILE A 158 34.54 -3.42 2.04
C ILE A 158 36.00 -3.11 2.37
N ALA A 159 36.33 -2.85 3.64
CA ALA A 159 37.69 -2.46 4.02
C ALA A 159 38.69 -3.56 3.59
N GLN A 160 39.44 -3.29 2.51
CA GLN A 160 40.43 -4.21 1.98
C GLN A 160 41.80 -3.91 2.60
N ARG A 161 42.57 -4.97 2.85
CA ARG A 161 43.99 -4.85 3.21
C ARG A 161 44.86 -5.56 2.18
N THR A 162 46.11 -5.12 2.07
CA THR A 162 47.12 -5.78 1.25
C THR A 162 47.91 -6.76 2.10
N CYS A 163 48.06 -8.01 1.64
CA CYS A 163 48.88 -8.99 2.33
C CYS A 163 50.38 -8.63 2.24
N PRO A 164 51.13 -8.62 3.35
CA PRO A 164 52.56 -8.27 3.34
C PRO A 164 53.44 -9.32 2.64
N GLU A 165 53.01 -10.59 2.61
CA GLU A 165 53.79 -11.65 1.95
C GLU A 165 53.53 -11.76 0.45
N CYS A 166 52.26 -11.76 0.02
CA CYS A 166 51.92 -12.03 -1.38
C CYS A 166 51.49 -10.78 -2.15
N GLY A 167 51.39 -9.61 -1.50
CA GLY A 167 51.03 -8.34 -2.12
C GLY A 167 49.60 -8.25 -2.66
N LYS A 168 48.77 -9.29 -2.48
CA LYS A 168 47.38 -9.33 -2.98
C LYS A 168 46.44 -8.65 -1.99
N LYS A 169 45.45 -7.91 -2.51
CA LYS A 169 44.37 -7.30 -1.73
C LYS A 169 43.26 -8.31 -1.44
N HIS A 170 42.73 -8.30 -0.23
CA HIS A 170 41.57 -9.09 0.20
C HIS A 170 40.89 -8.45 1.41
N ASP A 171 39.73 -8.95 1.81
CA ASP A 171 38.96 -8.42 2.94
C ASP A 171 39.71 -8.53 4.28
N ILE A 172 39.52 -7.53 5.14
CA ILE A 172 40.19 -7.44 6.43
C ILE A 172 39.78 -8.56 7.41
N ASP A 173 38.57 -9.11 7.26
CA ASP A 173 37.96 -10.08 8.18
C ASP A 173 38.58 -11.48 8.14
N TYR A 174 39.36 -11.79 7.10
CA TYR A 174 39.99 -13.10 7.01
C TYR A 174 41.07 -13.28 8.09
N PRO A 175 41.05 -14.32 8.95
CA PRO A 175 42.13 -14.50 9.94
C PRO A 175 43.49 -14.84 9.28
N LYS A 176 43.46 -15.36 8.04
CA LYS A 176 44.64 -15.70 7.23
C LYS A 176 44.44 -15.25 5.78
N CYS A 177 45.52 -14.92 5.07
CA CYS A 177 45.44 -14.54 3.67
C CYS A 177 44.85 -15.70 2.82
N PRO A 178 43.78 -15.48 2.02
CA PRO A 178 43.19 -16.54 1.21
C PRO A 178 44.12 -17.04 0.10
N TYR A 179 45.10 -16.23 -0.32
CA TYR A 179 46.02 -16.57 -1.41
C TYR A 179 47.29 -17.29 -0.95
N CYS A 180 47.93 -16.82 0.13
CA CYS A 180 49.19 -17.38 0.63
C CYS A 180 49.09 -18.03 2.02
N LYS A 181 47.91 -18.01 2.65
CA LYS A 181 47.66 -18.57 4.00
C LYS A 181 48.47 -17.91 5.13
N HIS A 182 49.15 -16.79 4.86
CA HIS A 182 49.84 -15.99 5.87
C HIS A 182 48.89 -15.59 7.00
N SER A 183 49.31 -15.84 8.25
CA SER A 183 48.52 -15.58 9.45
C SER A 183 48.78 -14.17 9.95
N TYR A 184 47.72 -13.39 10.15
CA TYR A 184 47.83 -12.02 10.67
C TYR A 184 47.91 -11.96 12.20
N THR A 185 47.69 -13.10 12.86
CA THR A 185 47.87 -13.28 14.29
C THR A 185 49.34 -13.61 14.60
N THR A 186 50.15 -12.58 14.80
CA THR A 186 51.41 -12.73 15.54
C THR A 186 51.11 -12.98 17.01
N LYS A 187 51.77 -14.00 17.59
CA LYS A 187 51.84 -14.26 19.03
C LYS A 187 52.37 -13.05 19.79
#